data_AF-A0A7S2BMQ5-F1
#
_entry.id   AF-A0A7S2BMQ5-F1
#
_cell.length_a   1.000
_cell.length_b   1.000
_cell.length_c   1.000
_cell.angle_alpha   90.00
_cell.angle_beta   90.00
_cell.angle_gamma   90.00
#
_symmetry.space_group_name_H-M   'P 1'
#
loop_
_entity.id
_entity.type
_entity.pdbx_description
1 polymer ?
#
loop_
_entity_poly.entity_id
_entity_poly.type
_entity_poly.pdbx_seq_one_letter_code
_entity_poly.pdbx_strand_id
1 'polypeptide(L)'
;DVDRIVLKKIVLTGYPARVHKRTAIIKHMFYNPQDIGWFKPIELTTKHGMSGHITGPCGDHGLFKVHFGKQIQGHDTVCLNLFKRVFPKFATMEDMDGSGGDGGGGGEGGLGAAAEEE
;
A
#
# COMPACT_ATOMS: atom_id res chain seq x y z
N ASP A 1 -21.17 -17.75 4.65
CA ASP A 1 -21.17 -17.51 3.20
C ASP A 1 -19.72 -17.57 2.70
N VAL A 2 -19.39 -18.61 1.91
CA VAL A 2 -18.02 -18.93 1.46
C VAL A 2 -17.61 -18.17 0.20
N ASP A 3 -18.57 -17.58 -0.53
CA ASP A 3 -18.33 -16.82 -1.75
C ASP A 3 -17.94 -15.36 -1.49
N ARG A 4 -17.89 -14.95 -0.21
CA ARG A 4 -17.58 -13.58 0.18
C ARG A 4 -16.14 -13.23 -0.16
N ILE A 5 -15.96 -12.33 -1.13
CA ILE A 5 -14.65 -11.83 -1.53
C ILE A 5 -14.19 -10.70 -0.59
N VAL A 6 -13.25 -11.02 0.30
CA VAL A 6 -12.43 -10.06 1.05
C VAL A 6 -11.27 -9.56 0.18
N LEU A 7 -11.22 -8.25 -0.05
CA LEU A 7 -10.14 -7.54 -0.73
C LEU A 7 -9.46 -6.55 0.23
N LYS A 8 -8.13 -6.46 0.17
CA LYS A 8 -7.36 -5.41 0.83
C LYS A 8 -7.08 -4.30 -0.17
N LYS A 9 -7.49 -3.07 0.16
CA LYS A 9 -7.18 -1.86 -0.61
C LYS A 9 -5.80 -1.32 -0.21
N ILE A 10 -4.97 -0.99 -1.20
CA ILE A 10 -3.68 -0.32 -1.05
C ILE A 10 -3.77 0.96 -1.88
N VAL A 11 -3.43 2.11 -1.28
CA VAL A 11 -3.49 3.40 -1.97
C VAL A 11 -2.08 3.94 -2.11
N LEU A 12 -1.61 4.08 -3.34
CA LEU A 12 -0.38 4.80 -3.64
C LEU A 12 -0.71 6.27 -3.83
N THR A 13 0.00 7.14 -3.12
CA THR A 13 -0.25 8.57 -3.14
C THR A 13 0.88 9.32 -3.83
N GLY A 14 0.53 10.34 -4.60
CA GLY A 14 1.47 11.28 -5.19
C GLY A 14 0.95 12.71 -5.13
N TYR A 15 1.86 13.65 -5.32
CA TYR A 15 1.57 15.08 -5.26
C TYR A 15 1.84 15.73 -6.63
N PRO A 16 1.01 16.67 -7.07
CA PRO A 16 1.26 17.41 -8.28
C PRO A 16 2.46 18.35 -8.09
N ALA A 17 3.49 18.17 -8.90
CA ALA A 17 4.66 19.04 -8.97
C ALA A 17 4.37 20.29 -9.79
N ARG A 18 3.70 20.12 -10.93
CA ARG A 18 3.33 21.20 -11.85
C ARG A 18 1.99 20.91 -12.49
N VAL A 19 1.10 21.89 -12.48
CA VAL A 19 -0.24 21.78 -13.09
C VAL A 19 -0.32 22.71 -14.30
N HIS A 20 -0.86 22.21 -15.41
CA HIS A 20 -1.11 22.97 -16.62
C HIS A 20 -2.48 22.59 -17.22
N LYS A 21 -3.47 23.48 -17.04
CA LYS A 21 -4.87 23.24 -17.46
C LYS A 21 -5.35 21.88 -16.94
N ARG A 22 -5.51 20.89 -17.82
CA ARG A 22 -5.97 19.52 -17.49
C ARG A 22 -4.85 18.50 -17.34
N THR A 23 -3.61 18.89 -17.59
CA THR A 23 -2.45 18.02 -17.51
C THR A 23 -1.64 18.37 -16.27
N ALA A 24 -1.14 17.38 -15.56
CA ALA A 24 -0.27 17.59 -14.42
C ALA A 24 0.93 16.66 -14.44
N ILE A 25 2.02 17.11 -13.85
CA ILE A 25 3.20 16.30 -13.56
C ILE A 25 3.10 15.90 -12.09
N ILE A 26 3.11 14.60 -11.82
CA ILE A 26 3.02 14.06 -10.46
C ILE A 26 4.40 13.59 -10.00
N LYS A 27 4.69 13.79 -8.71
CA LYS A 27 5.91 13.36 -8.02
C LYS A 27 5.59 12.46 -6.82
N HIS A 28 6.58 11.66 -6.43
CA HIS A 28 6.56 10.79 -5.24
C HIS A 28 5.50 9.67 -5.24
N MET A 29 4.90 9.34 -6.37
CA MET A 29 4.08 8.12 -6.50
C MET A 29 4.92 6.93 -6.98
N PHE A 30 5.86 7.18 -7.89
CA PHE A 30 6.80 6.20 -8.42
C PHE A 30 8.22 6.76 -8.39
N TYR A 31 9.21 5.87 -8.46
CA TYR A 31 10.63 6.24 -8.53
C TYR A 31 11.31 5.77 -9.81
N ASN A 32 10.79 4.72 -10.46
CA ASN A 32 11.31 4.20 -11.73
C ASN A 32 10.34 4.47 -12.90
N PRO A 33 10.84 4.77 -14.11
CA PRO A 33 10.01 4.94 -15.31
C PRO A 33 9.33 3.64 -15.77
N GLN A 34 9.92 2.48 -15.47
CA GLN A 34 9.35 1.18 -15.81
C GLN A 34 8.05 0.91 -15.03
N ASP A 35 8.01 1.28 -13.75
CA ASP A 35 6.81 1.15 -12.91
C ASP A 35 5.67 2.02 -13.45
N ILE A 36 5.98 3.23 -13.91
CA ILE A 36 5.00 4.14 -14.52
C ILE A 36 4.37 3.49 -15.77
N GLY A 37 5.18 2.82 -16.60
CA GLY A 37 4.71 2.10 -17.78
C GLY A 37 3.81 0.92 -17.42
N TRP A 38 4.17 0.17 -16.37
CA TRP A 38 3.39 -0.95 -15.86
C TRP A 38 2.00 -0.52 -15.37
N PHE A 39 1.94 0.60 -14.65
CA PHE A 39 0.70 1.12 -14.07
C PHE A 39 -0.08 2.07 -15.00
N LYS A 40 0.36 2.23 -16.25
CA LYS A 40 -0.30 3.10 -17.26
C LYS A 40 -1.78 2.80 -17.51
N PRO A 41 -2.27 1.55 -17.56
CA PRO A 41 -3.69 1.28 -17.83
C PRO A 41 -4.61 1.55 -16.62
N ILE A 42 -4.06 1.86 -15.44
CA ILE A 42 -4.85 2.10 -14.24
C ILE A 42 -5.35 3.54 -14.21
N GLU A 43 -6.62 3.70 -13.86
CA GLU A 43 -7.23 5.02 -13.63
C GLU A 43 -6.76 5.61 -12.30
N LEU A 44 -6.32 6.87 -12.34
CA LEU A 44 -5.95 7.65 -11.17
C LEU A 44 -7.13 8.46 -10.67
N THR A 45 -7.23 8.60 -9.36
CA THR A 45 -8.29 9.37 -8.69
C THR A 45 -7.66 10.41 -7.78
N THR A 46 -8.21 11.61 -7.68
CA THR A 46 -7.79 12.57 -6.65
C THR A 46 -8.76 12.53 -5.47
N LYS A 47 -8.33 13.02 -4.30
CA LYS A 47 -9.22 13.19 -3.14
C LYS A 47 -10.44 14.09 -3.45
N HIS A 48 -10.31 15.00 -4.41
CA HIS A 48 -11.36 15.90 -4.86
C HIS A 48 -12.24 15.31 -5.99
N GLY A 49 -12.19 14.00 -6.20
CA GLY A 49 -13.10 13.30 -7.11
C GLY A 49 -12.80 13.49 -8.59
N MET A 50 -11.57 13.89 -8.94
CA MET A 50 -11.15 13.97 -10.34
C MET A 50 -10.49 12.67 -10.76
N SER A 51 -10.87 12.16 -11.94
CA SER A 51 -10.22 11.02 -12.55
C SER A 51 -9.27 11.42 -13.68
N GLY A 52 -8.24 10.59 -13.90
CA GLY A 52 -7.24 10.81 -14.93
C GLY A 52 -6.46 9.56 -15.31
N HIS A 53 -5.72 9.66 -16.41
CA HIS A 53 -4.89 8.57 -16.95
C HIS A 53 -3.44 9.01 -17.12
N ILE A 54 -2.52 8.06 -16.98
CA ILE A 54 -1.09 8.29 -17.17
C ILE A 54 -0.82 8.43 -18.68
N THR A 55 -0.24 9.55 -19.09
CA THR A 55 0.21 9.76 -20.46
C THR A 55 1.56 9.06 -20.69
N GLY A 56 2.51 9.27 -19.77
CA GLY A 56 3.83 8.67 -19.83
C GLY A 56 4.81 9.23 -18.79
N PRO A 57 5.99 8.60 -18.64
CA PRO A 57 7.04 9.08 -17.75
C PRO A 57 7.66 10.39 -18.25
N CYS A 58 8.24 11.17 -17.35
CA CYS A 58 8.89 12.44 -17.61
C CYS A 58 10.26 12.46 -16.90
N GLY A 59 11.29 11.96 -17.59
CA GLY A 59 12.65 11.83 -17.04
C GLY A 59 12.85 10.59 -16.15
N ASP A 60 13.96 10.56 -15.41
CA ASP A 60 14.47 9.34 -14.76
C ASP A 60 14.12 9.21 -13.27
N HIS A 61 13.49 10.23 -12.66
CA HIS A 61 13.20 10.26 -11.22
C HIS A 61 11.77 9.86 -10.85
N GLY A 62 11.10 9.09 -11.71
CA GLY A 62 9.73 8.64 -11.46
C GLY A 62 8.68 9.76 -11.52
N LEU A 63 9.00 10.90 -12.12
CA LEU A 63 7.98 11.89 -12.48
C LEU A 63 7.23 11.39 -13.72
N PHE A 64 5.94 11.66 -13.76
CA PHE A 64 5.11 11.26 -14.89
C PHE A 64 4.02 12.28 -15.14
N LYS A 65 3.58 12.32 -16.39
CA LYS A 65 2.53 13.20 -16.86
C LYS A 65 1.19 12.45 -16.82
N VAL A 66 0.18 13.11 -16.27
CA VAL A 66 -1.19 12.62 -16.16
C VAL A 66 -2.12 13.61 -16.83
N HIS A 67 -3.14 13.10 -17.50
CA HIS A 67 -4.24 13.89 -18.03
C HIS A 67 -5.50 13.63 -17.21
N PHE A 68 -6.10 14.69 -16.68
CA PHE A 68 -7.32 14.65 -15.88
C PHE A 68 -8.51 15.21 -16.68
N GLY A 69 -9.72 14.81 -16.32
CA GLY A 69 -10.93 15.36 -16.94
C GLY A 69 -11.15 16.85 -16.64
N LYS A 70 -10.71 17.30 -15.45
CA LYS A 70 -10.80 18.69 -14.96
C LYS A 70 -9.44 19.19 -14.49
N GLN A 71 -9.32 20.50 -14.32
CA GLN A 71 -8.12 21.10 -13.75
C GLN A 71 -7.99 20.74 -12.27
N ILE A 72 -6.89 20.12 -11.91
CA ILE A 72 -6.56 19.79 -10.51
C ILE A 72 -5.93 20.98 -9.79
N GLN A 73 -5.94 20.98 -8.46
CA GLN A 73 -5.25 22.00 -7.67
C GLN A 73 -3.83 21.55 -7.28
N GLY A 74 -2.94 22.50 -7.02
CA GLY A 74 -1.55 22.21 -6.65
C GLY A 74 -1.39 21.54 -5.27
N HIS A 75 -2.40 21.63 -4.40
CA HIS A 75 -2.41 20.98 -3.09
C HIS A 75 -3.18 19.65 -3.07
N ASP A 76 -3.64 19.18 -4.23
CA ASP A 76 -4.35 17.91 -4.32
C ASP A 76 -3.42 16.71 -4.06
N THR A 77 -4.00 15.62 -3.57
CA THR A 77 -3.32 14.32 -3.55
C THR A 77 -3.93 13.44 -4.64
N VAL A 78 -3.07 12.89 -5.49
CA VAL A 78 -3.44 11.88 -6.48
C VAL A 78 -3.26 10.51 -5.85
N CYS A 79 -4.22 9.63 -6.07
CA CYS A 79 -4.36 8.32 -5.47
C CYS A 79 -4.53 7.28 -6.57
N LEU A 80 -3.71 6.24 -6.52
CA LEU A 80 -3.87 5.02 -7.30
C LEU A 80 -4.35 3.91 -6.36
N ASN A 81 -5.54 3.37 -6.62
CA ASN A 81 -6.15 2.33 -5.81
C ASN A 81 -5.81 0.95 -6.36
N LEU A 82 -5.06 0.17 -5.58
CA LEU A 82 -4.74 -1.23 -5.86
C LEU A 82 -5.53 -2.14 -4.92
N PHE A 83 -5.87 -3.34 -5.39
CA PHE A 83 -6.61 -4.32 -4.61
C PHE A 83 -5.86 -5.65 -4.63
N LYS A 84 -5.76 -6.29 -3.47
CA LYS A 84 -5.20 -7.64 -3.31
C LYS A 84 -6.24 -8.55 -2.67
N ARG A 85 -6.42 -9.76 -3.22
CA ARG A 85 -7.22 -10.82 -2.60
C ARG A 85 -6.55 -11.29 -1.32
N VAL A 86 -7.30 -11.33 -0.23
CA VAL A 86 -6.82 -11.82 1.07
C VAL A 86 -7.74 -12.92 1.57
N PHE A 87 -7.13 -13.97 2.11
CA PHE A 87 -7.83 -15.06 2.77
C PHE A 87 -7.65 -14.94 4.29
N PRO A 88 -8.68 -15.27 5.08
CA PRO A 88 -8.57 -15.28 6.53
C PRO A 88 -7.51 -16.28 6.97
N LYS A 89 -6.78 -15.96 8.05
CA LYS A 89 -5.91 -16.93 8.70
C LYS A 89 -6.76 -17.95 9.44
N PHE A 90 -6.37 -19.23 9.38
CA PHE A 90 -6.96 -20.25 10.23
C PHE A 90 -6.49 -19.99 11.68
N ALA A 91 -7.42 -19.92 12.62
CA ALA A 91 -7.08 -19.80 14.04
C ALA A 91 -6.42 -21.10 14.49
N THR A 92 -5.15 -21.03 14.90
CA THR A 92 -4.48 -22.11 15.64
C THR A 92 -4.90 -22.02 17.10
N MET A 93 -4.94 -23.16 17.82
CA MET A 93 -5.40 -23.20 19.22
C MET A 93 -4.62 -22.26 20.15
N GLU A 94 -3.42 -21.84 19.76
CA GLU A 94 -2.55 -20.86 20.42
C GLU A 94 -3.16 -19.45 20.50
N ASP A 95 -4.18 -19.11 19.70
CA ASP A 95 -4.87 -17.80 19.80
C ASP A 95 -6.06 -17.83 20.79
N MET A 96 -6.39 -18.99 21.38
CA MET A 96 -7.55 -19.18 22.26
C MET A 96 -7.22 -19.27 23.76
N ASP A 97 -5.94 -19.27 24.16
CA ASP A 97 -5.51 -19.35 25.57
C ASP A 97 -5.24 -17.96 26.22
N GLY A 98 -5.74 -16.89 25.61
CA GLY A 98 -5.77 -15.54 26.19
C GLY A 98 -6.74 -15.40 27.37
N SER A 99 -6.53 -16.15 28.46
CA SER A 99 -7.07 -15.79 29.77
C SER A 99 -6.24 -14.63 30.32
N GLY A 100 -6.92 -13.53 30.65
CA GLY A 100 -6.29 -12.38 31.30
C GLY A 100 -5.56 -12.78 32.59
N GLY A 101 -4.30 -12.37 32.69
CA GLY A 101 -3.48 -12.43 33.90
C GLY A 101 -2.58 -11.22 33.96
N ASP A 102 -3.03 -10.20 34.69
CA ASP A 102 -2.17 -9.19 35.31
C ASP A 102 -1.30 -9.89 36.37
N GLY A 103 0.03 -9.69 36.33
CA GLY A 103 0.94 -10.25 37.34
C GLY A 103 2.41 -10.21 36.90
N GLY A 104 3.18 -9.30 37.49
CA GLY A 104 4.62 -9.14 37.25
C GLY A 104 5.53 -10.13 37.99
N GLY A 105 6.85 -9.94 37.80
CA GLY A 105 7.97 -10.70 38.38
C GLY A 105 8.53 -11.72 37.38
N GLY A 106 9.81 -11.81 37.04
CA GLY A 106 11.04 -11.53 37.78
C GLY A 106 11.83 -12.84 37.87
N GLY A 107 13.08 -12.86 37.39
CA GLY A 107 14.11 -13.81 37.85
C GLY A 107 14.38 -15.07 37.02
N GLU A 108 15.58 -15.08 36.40
CA GLU A 108 16.66 -16.08 36.54
C GLU A 108 16.40 -17.59 36.42
N GLY A 109 17.29 -18.28 35.67
CA GLY A 109 17.51 -19.72 35.84
C GLY A 109 18.07 -20.42 34.61
N GLY A 110 19.38 -20.31 34.37
CA GLY A 110 20.10 -21.34 33.61
C GLY A 110 20.24 -22.63 34.43
N LEU A 111 20.38 -23.76 33.73
CA LEU A 111 20.90 -25.10 34.10
C LEU A 111 20.33 -26.03 32.99
N GLY A 112 21.08 -26.61 32.05
CA GLY A 112 22.29 -27.39 32.21
C GLY A 112 21.92 -28.82 32.58
N ALA A 113 21.91 -29.76 31.62
CA ALA A 113 22.31 -31.16 31.81
C ALA A 113 22.19 -31.98 30.52
N ALA A 114 23.23 -32.77 30.28
CA ALA A 114 23.38 -33.79 29.25
C ALA A 114 22.67 -35.10 29.63
N ALA A 115 22.40 -35.95 28.64
CA ALA A 115 22.52 -37.41 28.74
C ALA A 115 22.55 -38.05 27.34
N GLU A 116 23.54 -38.92 27.12
CA GLU A 116 23.58 -40.06 26.18
C GLU A 116 22.41 -41.03 26.49
N GLU A 117 21.99 -42.08 25.77
CA GLU A 117 22.47 -43.01 24.72
C GLU A 117 21.24 -43.34 23.83
N GLU A 118 21.27 -43.97 22.64
CA GLU A 118 22.04 -45.11 22.11
C GLU A 118 22.36 -44.90 20.62
#